data_AF-A0A2V9C4V6-F1
#
_entry.id   AF-A0A2V9C4V6-F1
#
_cell.length_a   1.000
_cell.length_b   1.000
_cell.length_c   1.000
_cell.angle_alpha   90.00
_cell.angle_beta   90.00
_cell.angle_gamma   90.00
#
_symmetry.space_group_name_H-M   'P 1'
#
loop_
_entity.id
_entity.type
_entity.pdbx_description
1 polymer ?
#
loop_
_entity_poly.entity_id
_entity_poly.type
_entity_poly.pdbx_seq_one_letter_code
_entity_poly.pdbx_strand_id
1 'polypeptide(L)'
;MSHTYKREGSEFWSYEFYFSGKRYRKCTDQTNRDAALDMMSAHRTALAKGEAGFRERKCITLADFLKNDFLPFVKSKFRTKPSTLRYYTYCASTLQAADFSTLDLPEVNDSHAAQYAAKHAKLSPSTVNCGLRTLRRALALAYQWGKLDKPAKITLAKGERQRERF
;
A
#
# COMPACT_ATOMS: atom_id res chain seq x y z
N MET A 1 12.73 7.98 -32.53
CA MET A 1 11.88 8.26 -33.70
C MET A 1 10.57 7.51 -33.55
N SER A 2 9.46 8.15 -33.91
CA SER A 2 8.09 7.61 -33.85
C SER A 2 7.45 7.81 -35.22
N HIS A 3 6.85 6.75 -35.77
CA HIS A 3 6.23 6.83 -37.11
C HIS A 3 4.93 6.03 -37.15
N THR A 4 3.88 6.65 -37.68
CA THR A 4 2.61 6.00 -38.03
C THR A 4 2.60 5.79 -39.54
N TYR A 5 2.30 4.57 -39.99
CA TYR A 5 2.29 4.23 -41.41
C TYR A 5 1.20 3.21 -41.72
N LYS A 6 0.74 3.19 -42.97
CA LYS A 6 -0.21 2.23 -43.49
C LYS A 6 0.57 1.16 -44.27
N ARG A 7 0.31 -0.13 -44.00
CA ARG A 7 0.93 -1.23 -44.77
C ARG A 7 0.27 -1.34 -46.14
N GLU A 8 1.06 -1.59 -47.17
CA GLU A 8 0.57 -1.87 -48.52
C GLU A 8 -0.31 -3.14 -48.48
N GLY A 9 -1.57 -3.02 -48.93
CA GLY A 9 -2.58 -4.09 -48.86
C GLY A 9 -3.39 -4.19 -47.55
N SER A 10 -3.23 -3.28 -46.58
CA SER A 10 -4.03 -3.26 -45.34
C SER A 10 -4.77 -1.93 -45.18
N GLU A 11 -6.06 -1.99 -44.85
CA GLU A 11 -6.85 -0.79 -44.53
C GLU A 11 -6.49 -0.16 -43.18
N PHE A 12 -5.77 -0.92 -42.34
CA PHE A 12 -5.47 -0.59 -40.96
C PHE A 12 -4.14 0.14 -40.82
N TRP A 13 -4.13 1.19 -39.99
CA TRP A 13 -2.92 1.91 -39.64
C TRP A 13 -2.04 1.07 -38.70
N SER A 14 -0.74 1.34 -38.69
CA SER A 14 0.20 0.74 -37.74
C SER A 14 1.09 1.83 -37.18
N TYR A 15 1.54 1.64 -35.94
CA TYR A 15 2.51 2.56 -35.33
C TYR A 15 3.74 1.82 -34.83
N GLU A 16 4.85 2.55 -34.86
CA GLU A 16 6.13 2.10 -34.33
C GLU A 16 6.81 3.22 -33.55
N PHE A 17 7.34 2.88 -32.37
CA PHE A 17 8.14 3.80 -31.58
C PHE A 17 9.20 3.08 -30.74
N TYR A 18 10.21 3.84 -30.36
CA TYR A 18 11.22 3.43 -29.39
C TYR A 18 10.88 4.00 -28.02
N PHE A 19 10.97 3.15 -26.99
CA PHE A 19 10.81 3.52 -25.60
C PHE A 19 11.84 2.76 -24.77
N SER A 20 12.64 3.49 -23.97
CA SER A 20 13.70 2.95 -23.12
C SER A 20 14.65 1.96 -23.83
N GLY A 21 15.07 2.32 -25.05
CA GLY A 21 15.97 1.51 -25.89
C GLY A 21 15.32 0.30 -26.56
N LYS A 22 14.03 0.02 -26.31
CA LYS A 22 13.27 -1.06 -26.94
C LYS A 22 12.33 -0.54 -28.02
N ARG A 23 12.17 -1.30 -29.10
CA ARG A 23 11.30 -0.98 -30.23
C ARG A 23 9.95 -1.66 -30.07
N TYR A 24 8.88 -0.88 -30.13
CA TYR A 24 7.49 -1.35 -30.04
C TYR A 24 6.77 -1.08 -31.35
N ARG A 25 6.19 -2.14 -31.93
CA ARG A 25 5.38 -2.09 -33.16
C ARG A 25 4.02 -2.72 -32.89
N LYS A 26 2.94 -2.01 -33.22
CA LYS A 26 1.57 -2.56 -33.16
C LYS A 26 0.79 -2.16 -34.41
N CYS A 27 -0.03 -3.09 -34.88
CA CYS A 27 -1.11 -2.78 -35.80
C CYS A 27 -2.25 -2.16 -34.99
N THR A 28 -2.85 -1.11 -35.51
CA THR A 28 -4.09 -0.55 -34.97
C THR A 28 -5.21 -1.01 -35.89
N ASP A 29 -6.25 -1.63 -35.35
CA ASP A 29 -7.45 -2.03 -36.14
C ASP A 29 -8.30 -0.81 -36.55
N GLN A 30 -7.67 0.35 -36.71
CA GLN A 30 -8.27 1.64 -37.03
C GLN A 30 -7.90 2.02 -38.46
N THR A 31 -8.89 2.47 -39.23
CA THR A 31 -8.71 2.97 -40.60
C THR A 31 -8.39 4.46 -40.64
N ASN A 32 -8.55 5.16 -39.51
CA ASN A 32 -8.20 6.57 -39.34
C ASN A 32 -6.80 6.75 -38.71
N ARG A 33 -5.98 7.62 -39.30
CA ARG A 33 -4.64 7.98 -38.86
C ARG A 33 -4.63 8.60 -37.46
N ASP A 34 -5.58 9.47 -37.16
CA ASP A 34 -5.61 10.21 -35.89
C ASP A 34 -5.93 9.27 -34.73
N ALA A 35 -6.88 8.36 -34.92
CA ALA A 35 -7.17 7.31 -33.94
C ALA A 35 -5.95 6.40 -33.66
N ALA A 36 -5.15 6.10 -34.69
CA ALA A 36 -3.92 5.34 -34.51
C ALA A 36 -2.84 6.14 -33.75
N LEU A 37 -2.78 7.46 -33.94
CA LEU A 37 -1.89 8.36 -33.21
C LEU A 37 -2.27 8.46 -31.72
N ASP A 38 -3.57 8.52 -31.42
CA ASP A 38 -4.08 8.52 -30.04
C ASP A 38 -3.79 7.21 -29.33
N MET A 39 -4.01 6.07 -30.00
CA MET A 39 -3.65 4.75 -29.47
C MET A 39 -2.14 4.64 -29.21
N MET A 40 -1.32 5.17 -30.11
CA MET A 40 0.13 5.21 -29.93
C MET A 40 0.54 6.06 -28.71
N SER A 41 -0.08 7.24 -28.55
CA SER A 41 0.18 8.16 -27.45
C SER A 41 -0.24 7.57 -26.11
N ALA A 42 -1.41 6.93 -26.05
CA ALA A 42 -1.88 6.18 -24.90
C ALA A 42 -0.93 5.01 -24.56
N HIS A 43 -0.48 4.25 -25.55
CA HIS A 43 0.44 3.13 -25.36
C HIS A 43 1.81 3.58 -24.83
N ARG A 44 2.36 4.68 -25.36
CA ARG A 44 3.61 5.28 -24.86
C ARG A 44 3.44 5.80 -23.44
N THR A 45 2.31 6.43 -23.12
CA THR A 45 1.99 6.90 -21.76
C THR A 45 1.83 5.74 -20.78
N ALA A 46 1.20 4.64 -21.19
CA ALA A 46 1.05 3.43 -20.38
C ALA A 46 2.41 2.77 -20.10
N LEU A 47 3.30 2.71 -21.09
CA LEU A 47 4.68 2.23 -20.88
C LEU A 47 5.48 3.15 -19.96
N ALA A 48 5.34 4.47 -20.10
CA ALA A 48 5.96 5.44 -19.20
C ALA A 48 5.44 5.33 -17.76
N LYS A 49 4.14 5.16 -17.57
CA LYS A 49 3.53 4.89 -16.26
C LYS A 49 3.98 3.54 -15.68
N GLY A 50 4.08 2.52 -16.52
CA GLY A 50 4.51 1.17 -16.16
C GLY A 50 5.97 1.08 -15.74
N GLU A 51 6.88 1.75 -16.46
CA GLU A 51 8.29 1.86 -16.06
C GLU A 51 8.51 2.78 -14.85
N ALA A 52 7.68 3.81 -14.69
CA ALA A 52 7.67 4.65 -13.49
C ALA A 52 7.01 3.96 -12.26
N GLY A 53 6.60 2.69 -12.39
CA GLY A 53 6.13 1.89 -11.25
C GLY A 53 4.76 2.29 -10.71
N PHE A 54 3.98 3.11 -11.43
CA PHE A 54 2.62 3.47 -11.05
C PHE A 54 1.66 2.32 -11.33
N ARG A 55 1.70 1.28 -10.48
CA ARG A 55 0.55 0.39 -10.32
C ARG A 55 -0.52 1.21 -9.59
N GLU A 56 -1.71 1.33 -10.17
CA GLU A 56 -2.91 1.72 -9.42
C GLU A 56 -3.09 0.68 -8.31
N ARG A 57 -2.54 0.98 -7.14
CA ARG A 57 -2.74 0.14 -5.97
C ARG A 57 -4.13 0.41 -5.46
N LYS A 58 -4.86 -0.67 -5.22
CA LYS A 58 -6.00 -0.62 -4.33
C LYS A 58 -5.49 -0.17 -2.96
N CYS A 59 -5.57 1.12 -2.70
CA CYS A 59 -5.27 1.70 -1.41
C CYS A 59 -6.23 1.10 -0.38
N ILE A 60 -5.67 0.42 0.63
CA ILE A 60 -6.42 -0.17 1.72
C ILE A 60 -6.13 0.71 2.93
N THR A 61 -7.19 1.17 3.59
CA THR A 61 -7.08 1.97 4.80
C THR A 61 -6.55 1.12 5.96
N LEU A 62 -5.95 1.78 6.96
CA LEU A 62 -5.50 1.09 8.18
C LEU A 62 -6.66 0.37 8.89
N ALA A 63 -7.83 1.00 8.98
CA ALA A 63 -9.02 0.43 9.58
C ALA A 63 -9.47 -0.85 8.86
N ASP A 64 -9.54 -0.82 7.52
CA ASP A 64 -9.92 -1.98 6.73
C ASP A 64 -8.92 -3.12 6.85
N PHE A 65 -7.63 -2.80 6.81
CA PHE A 65 -6.57 -3.79 7.00
C PHE A 65 -6.67 -4.46 8.38
N LEU A 66 -6.87 -3.65 9.43
CA LEU A 66 -7.00 -4.18 10.79
C LEU A 66 -8.21 -5.09 10.93
N LYS A 67 -9.35 -4.71 10.33
CA LYS A 67 -10.61 -5.44 10.42
C LYS A 67 -10.62 -6.73 9.59
N ASN A 68 -10.20 -6.64 8.33
CA ASN A 68 -10.41 -7.69 7.34
C ASN A 68 -9.22 -8.66 7.23
N ASP A 69 -8.00 -8.21 7.53
CA ASP A 69 -6.80 -9.05 7.40
C ASP A 69 -6.18 -9.37 8.77
N PHE A 70 -5.85 -8.35 9.58
CA PHE A 70 -5.08 -8.52 10.81
C PHE A 70 -5.85 -9.26 11.92
N LEU A 71 -7.08 -8.83 12.23
CA LEU A 71 -7.89 -9.45 13.29
C LEU A 71 -8.21 -10.93 13.00
N PRO A 72 -8.62 -11.33 11.79
CA PRO A 72 -8.80 -12.74 11.45
C PRO A 72 -7.52 -13.55 11.59
N PHE A 73 -6.37 -13.01 11.16
CA PHE A 73 -5.07 -13.66 11.34
C PHE A 73 -4.72 -13.88 12.80
N VAL A 74 -4.89 -12.87 13.66
CA VAL A 74 -4.67 -12.98 15.11
C VAL A 74 -5.60 -14.02 15.74
N LYS A 75 -6.88 -14.02 15.35
CA LYS A 75 -7.87 -15.00 15.84
C LYS A 75 -7.48 -16.43 15.52
N SER A 76 -7.04 -16.68 14.28
CA SER A 76 -6.55 -17.99 13.86
C SER A 76 -5.26 -18.38 14.59
N LYS A 77 -4.26 -17.48 14.60
CA LYS A 77 -2.92 -17.76 15.15
C LYS A 77 -2.89 -17.95 16.66
N PHE A 78 -3.70 -17.20 17.41
CA PHE A 78 -3.69 -17.20 18.87
C PHE A 78 -4.95 -17.86 19.46
N ARG A 79 -5.58 -18.78 18.72
CA ARG A 79 -6.76 -19.52 19.16
C ARG A 79 -6.57 -20.20 20.52
N THR A 80 -5.37 -20.72 20.80
CA THR A 80 -5.02 -21.39 22.06
C THR A 80 -4.48 -20.45 23.14
N LYS A 81 -4.34 -19.15 22.85
CA LYS A 81 -3.76 -18.13 23.77
C LYS A 81 -4.74 -16.96 23.96
N PRO A 82 -5.78 -17.12 24.80
CA PRO A 82 -6.87 -16.15 24.92
C PRO A 82 -6.42 -14.77 25.44
N SER A 83 -5.39 -14.72 26.30
CA SER A 83 -4.82 -13.46 26.79
C SER A 83 -4.15 -12.65 25.66
N THR A 84 -3.43 -13.34 24.77
CA THR A 84 -2.77 -12.70 23.62
C THR A 84 -3.79 -12.26 22.58
N LEU A 85 -4.84 -13.05 22.38
CA LEU A 85 -5.97 -12.68 21.54
C LEU A 85 -6.63 -11.37 22.04
N ARG A 86 -6.99 -11.33 23.34
CA ARG A 86 -7.60 -10.14 23.97
C ARG A 86 -6.71 -8.90 23.85
N TYR A 87 -5.40 -9.06 24.06
CA TYR A 87 -4.42 -7.99 23.90
C TYR A 87 -4.47 -7.36 22.50
N TYR A 88 -4.40 -8.18 21.45
CA TYR A 88 -4.41 -7.68 20.08
C TYR A 88 -5.77 -7.16 19.63
N THR A 89 -6.87 -7.77 20.08
CA THR A 89 -8.22 -7.27 19.76
C THR A 89 -8.48 -5.90 20.39
N TYR A 90 -8.05 -5.72 21.65
CA TYR A 90 -8.18 -4.43 22.33
C TYR A 90 -7.35 -3.37 21.62
N CYS A 91 -6.06 -3.62 21.40
CA CYS A 91 -5.18 -2.62 20.79
C CYS A 91 -5.52 -2.35 19.30
N ALA A 92 -6.07 -3.33 18.56
CA ALA A 92 -6.64 -3.08 17.23
C ALA A 92 -7.88 -2.18 17.27
N SER A 93 -8.76 -2.35 18.26
CA SER A 93 -9.95 -1.49 18.40
C SER A 93 -9.57 -0.04 18.73
N THR A 94 -8.56 0.18 19.58
CA THR A 94 -8.05 1.52 19.86
C THR A 94 -7.43 2.17 18.63
N LEU A 95 -6.70 1.40 17.80
CA LEU A 95 -6.14 1.90 16.55
C LEU A 95 -7.21 2.20 15.49
N GLN A 96 -8.32 1.45 15.45
CA GLN A 96 -9.44 1.75 14.56
C GLN A 96 -10.15 3.06 14.94
N ALA A 97 -10.17 3.41 16.23
CA ALA A 97 -10.72 4.67 16.72
C ALA A 97 -9.75 5.86 16.64
N ALA A 98 -8.50 5.64 16.19
CA ALA A 98 -7.52 6.70 16.06
C ALA A 98 -7.76 7.54 14.80
N ASP A 99 -7.33 8.81 14.82
CA ASP A 99 -7.62 9.77 13.75
C ASP A 99 -7.01 9.38 12.39
N PHE A 100 -5.93 8.58 12.41
CA PHE A 100 -5.24 8.10 11.22
C PHE A 100 -5.73 6.72 10.75
N SER A 101 -6.81 6.18 11.32
CA SER A 101 -7.33 4.87 10.94
C SER A 101 -7.93 4.85 9.53
N THR A 102 -8.42 5.99 9.05
CA THR A 102 -8.94 6.18 7.71
C THR A 102 -7.85 6.44 6.66
N LEU A 103 -6.61 6.68 7.08
CA LEU A 103 -5.49 6.86 6.17
C LEU A 103 -5.12 5.55 5.49
N ASP A 104 -4.56 5.70 4.29
CA ASP A 104 -4.01 4.59 3.54
C ASP A 104 -2.82 3.98 4.27
N LEU A 105 -2.72 2.65 4.24
CA LEU A 105 -1.59 1.91 4.81
C LEU A 105 -0.20 2.51 4.55
N PRO A 106 0.16 2.92 3.31
CA PRO A 106 1.45 3.54 3.02
C PRO A 106 1.64 4.95 3.60
N GLU A 107 0.58 5.67 3.96
CA GLU A 107 0.67 7.01 4.53
C GLU A 107 0.98 6.98 6.03
N VAL A 108 0.63 5.88 6.70
CA VAL A 108 0.87 5.71 8.13
C VAL A 108 2.38 5.67 8.43
N ASN A 109 2.84 6.65 9.19
CA ASN A 109 4.23 6.92 9.50
C ASN A 109 4.43 7.23 11.00
N ASP A 110 5.68 7.51 11.38
CA ASP A 110 6.03 7.76 12.79
C ASP A 110 5.42 9.04 13.37
N SER A 111 5.10 10.04 12.53
CA SER A 111 4.43 11.26 12.97
C SER A 111 3.03 10.94 13.52
N HIS A 112 2.28 10.08 12.84
CA HIS A 112 0.96 9.63 13.31
C HIS A 112 1.06 8.83 14.62
N ALA A 113 2.12 8.03 14.78
CA ALA A 113 2.41 7.33 16.03
C ALA A 113 2.72 8.30 17.19
N ALA A 114 3.50 9.36 16.94
CA ALA A 114 3.79 10.39 17.93
C ALA A 114 2.52 11.18 18.31
N GLN A 115 1.68 11.53 17.33
CA GLN A 115 0.40 12.19 17.56
C GLN A 115 -0.55 11.33 18.39
N TYR A 116 -0.63 10.02 18.07
CA TYR A 116 -1.37 9.06 18.88
C TYR A 116 -0.89 9.04 20.33
N ALA A 117 0.44 8.98 20.53
CA ALA A 117 1.02 8.98 21.87
C ALA A 117 0.71 10.27 22.64
N ALA A 118 0.79 11.43 21.98
CA ALA A 118 0.46 12.73 22.58
C ALA A 118 -1.03 12.81 22.96
N LYS A 119 -1.94 12.37 22.08
CA LYS A 119 -3.39 12.36 22.34
C LYS A 119 -3.77 11.45 23.51
N HIS A 120 -3.05 10.35 23.66
CA HIS A 120 -3.24 9.38 24.73
C HIS A 120 -2.29 9.58 25.92
N ALA A 121 -1.62 10.73 26.05
CA ALA A 121 -0.69 11.00 27.15
C ALA A 121 -1.32 10.95 28.55
N LYS A 122 -2.65 11.08 28.65
CA LYS A 122 -3.40 10.90 29.90
C LYS A 122 -3.46 9.43 30.36
N LEU A 123 -3.22 8.48 29.46
CA LEU A 123 -3.19 7.06 29.76
C LEU A 123 -1.79 6.62 30.23
N SER A 124 -1.71 5.42 30.81
CA SER A 124 -0.41 4.87 31.19
C SER A 124 0.49 4.69 29.95
N PRO A 125 1.81 4.90 30.07
CA PRO A 125 2.76 4.66 28.97
C PRO A 125 2.65 3.26 28.37
N SER A 126 2.37 2.25 29.20
CA SER A 126 2.14 0.87 28.75
C SER A 126 0.89 0.71 27.88
N THR A 127 -0.19 1.44 28.17
CA THR A 127 -1.42 1.41 27.35
C THR A 127 -1.16 2.00 25.98
N VAL A 128 -0.49 3.15 25.93
CA VAL A 128 -0.10 3.81 24.67
C VAL A 128 0.82 2.90 23.85
N ASN A 129 1.85 2.34 24.49
CA ASN A 129 2.78 1.44 23.84
C ASN A 129 2.16 0.12 23.41
N CYS A 130 1.09 -0.37 24.05
CA CYS A 130 0.34 -1.53 23.54
C CYS A 130 -0.21 -1.27 22.13
N GLY A 131 -0.83 -0.11 21.94
CA GLY A 131 -1.33 0.36 20.65
C GLY A 131 -0.19 0.43 19.62
N LEU A 132 0.90 1.14 19.96
CA LEU A 132 2.04 1.31 19.06
C LEU A 132 2.75 0.00 18.70
N ARG A 133 2.88 -0.94 19.65
CA ARG A 133 3.42 -2.29 19.38
C ARG A 133 2.53 -3.08 18.43
N THR A 134 1.21 -2.95 18.59
CA THR A 134 0.23 -3.58 17.72
C THR A 134 0.27 -2.97 16.32
N LEU A 135 0.34 -1.65 16.22
CA LEU A 135 0.51 -0.92 14.96
C LEU A 135 1.77 -1.36 14.23
N ARG A 136 2.92 -1.38 14.91
CA ARG A 136 4.19 -1.84 14.36
C ARG A 136 4.08 -3.29 13.86
N ARG A 137 3.43 -4.17 14.62
CA ARG A 137 3.24 -5.57 14.23
C ARG A 137 2.31 -5.70 13.01
N ALA A 138 1.24 -4.93 12.96
CA ALA A 138 0.28 -4.90 11.86
C ALA A 138 0.95 -4.43 10.57
N LEU A 139 1.70 -3.33 10.60
CA LEU A 139 2.42 -2.81 9.42
C LEU A 139 3.53 -3.76 8.95
N ALA A 140 4.22 -4.45 9.87
CA ALA A 140 5.19 -5.48 9.51
C ALA A 140 4.52 -6.68 8.80
N LEU A 141 3.32 -7.09 9.23
CA LEU A 141 2.55 -8.14 8.55
C LEU A 141 2.01 -7.66 7.21
N ALA A 142 1.55 -6.41 7.11
CA ALA A 142 1.13 -5.82 5.84
C ALA A 142 2.25 -5.85 4.80
N TYR A 143 3.49 -5.55 5.21
CA TYR A 143 4.67 -5.70 4.35
C TYR A 143 4.91 -7.16 3.95
N GLN A 144 4.87 -8.10 4.90
CA GLN A 144 5.03 -9.53 4.61
C GLN A 144 3.96 -10.09 3.67
N TRP A 145 2.74 -9.55 3.71
CA TRP A 145 1.63 -9.95 2.85
C TRP A 145 1.58 -9.17 1.52
N GLY A 146 2.59 -8.34 1.23
CA GLY A 146 2.68 -7.58 -0.01
C GLY A 146 1.67 -6.43 -0.13
N LYS A 147 1.04 -6.02 0.97
CA LYS A 147 0.12 -4.86 1.05
C LYS A 147 0.89 -3.54 1.18
N LEU A 148 2.14 -3.60 1.64
CA LEU A 148 3.08 -2.49 1.68
C LEU A 148 4.34 -2.85 0.89
N ASP A 149 4.94 -1.87 0.23
CA ASP A 149 6.23 -2.02 -0.46
C ASP A 149 7.43 -1.83 0.43
N LYS A 150 7.25 -1.04 1.48
CA LYS A 150 8.33 -0.63 2.37
C LYS A 150 7.89 -0.87 3.80
N PRO A 151 8.79 -1.33 4.66
CA PRO A 151 8.49 -1.47 6.07
C PRO A 151 8.29 -0.08 6.69
N ALA A 152 7.17 0.10 7.39
CA ALA A 152 6.93 1.30 8.18
C ALA A 152 7.71 1.23 9.51
N LYS A 153 8.50 2.27 9.80
CA LYS A 153 9.15 2.44 11.10
C LYS A 153 8.22 3.21 12.03
N ILE A 154 7.87 2.58 13.15
CA ILE A 154 7.06 3.16 14.23
C ILE A 154 7.89 3.13 15.50
N THR A 155 8.05 4.26 16.17
CA THR A 155 8.78 4.45 17.43
C THR A 155 7.81 4.29 18.61
N LEU A 156 8.29 3.74 19.74
CA LEU A 156 7.47 3.63 20.96
C LEU A 156 7.62 4.90 21.82
N ALA A 157 6.58 5.23 22.58
CA ALA A 157 6.64 6.33 23.52
C ALA A 157 7.60 6.01 24.69
N LYS A 158 8.33 7.04 25.15
CA LYS A 158 9.24 6.95 26.30
C LYS A 158 8.44 6.84 27.61
N GLY A 159 9.00 6.20 28.63
CA GLY A 159 8.43 6.16 29.99
C GLY A 159 7.85 4.82 30.44
N GLU A 160 7.90 3.78 29.61
CA GLU A 160 7.54 2.42 30.04
C GLU A 160 8.76 1.72 30.67
N ARG A 161 8.60 1.17 31.88
CA ARG A 161 9.58 0.23 32.47
C ARG A 161 9.65 -0.99 31.55
N GLN A 162 10.82 -1.25 30.95
CA GLN A 162 11.00 -2.45 30.13
C GLN A 162 10.72 -3.68 30.99
N ARG A 163 9.82 -4.55 30.54
CA ARG A 163 9.73 -5.90 31.12
C ARG A 163 11.01 -6.63 30.78
N GLU A 164 11.82 -6.93 31.79
CA GLU A 164 12.86 -7.96 31.71
C GLU A 164 12.20 -9.23 31.16
N ARG A 165 12.67 -9.67 29.99
CA ARG A 165 12.34 -10.98 29.46
C ARG A 165 13.50 -11.89 29.82
N PHE A 166 13.32 -12.69 30.87
CA PHE A 166 14.10 -13.91 31.08
C PHE A 166 13.73 -14.94 30.03
#